data_AF-A0A945VBZ2-F1
#
_entry.id   AF-A0A945VBZ2-F1
#
_cell.length_a   1.000
_cell.length_b   1.000
_cell.length_c   1.000
_cell.angle_alpha   90.00
_cell.angle_beta   90.00
_cell.angle_gamma   90.00
#
_symmetry.space_group_name_H-M   'P 1'
#
loop_
_entity.id
_entity.type
_entity.pdbx_description
1 polymer ?
#
loop_
_entity_poly.entity_id
_entity_poly.type
_entity_poly.pdbx_seq_one_letter_code
_entity_poly.pdbx_strand_id
1 'polypeptide(L)'
;FPNDIAAAVRKPMLEIYPQLKNTRIDYAWGGTLGITMNRMPHFERIDGNILSASGYSGHGVAMATMGGKMAADAIRGQAEQFDFMASVPTPRFPGGAMLRSPLLVLAMLWFSMRDRL
;
A
#
# COMPACT_ATOMS: atom_id res chain seq x y z
N PHE A 1 14.05 -7.11 3.23
CA PHE A 1 13.03 -8.18 3.25
C PHE A 1 13.57 -9.37 4.03
N PRO A 2 12.74 -10.26 4.58
CA PRO A 2 13.22 -11.53 5.12
C PRO A 2 14.05 -12.26 4.06
N ASN A 3 15.13 -12.93 4.47
CA ASN A 3 15.95 -13.73 3.56
C ASN A 3 15.16 -14.93 3.01
N ASP A 4 14.16 -15.41 3.76
CA ASP A 4 13.22 -16.45 3.34
C ASP A 4 11.78 -15.98 3.53
N ILE A 5 11.13 -15.62 2.42
CA ILE A 5 9.74 -15.16 2.41
C ILE A 5 8.78 -16.34 2.62
N ALA A 6 9.09 -17.51 2.06
CA ALA A 6 8.23 -18.69 2.18
C ALA A 6 8.12 -19.12 3.64
N ALA A 7 9.22 -19.14 4.37
CA ALA A 7 9.22 -19.41 5.82
C ALA A 7 8.46 -18.34 6.60
N ALA A 8 8.63 -17.06 6.26
CA ALA A 8 7.97 -15.95 6.95
C ALA A 8 6.44 -16.03 6.84
N VAL A 9 5.90 -16.39 5.68
CA VAL A 9 4.43 -16.48 5.46
C VAL A 9 3.84 -17.84 5.82
N ARG A 10 4.65 -18.89 5.96
CA ARG A 10 4.16 -20.24 6.28
C ARG A 10 3.43 -20.30 7.62
N LYS A 11 3.94 -19.62 8.65
CA LYS A 11 3.29 -19.61 9.97
C LYS A 11 1.84 -19.07 9.90
N PRO A 12 1.57 -17.82 9.47
CA PRO A 12 0.21 -17.31 9.38
C PRO A 12 -0.65 -18.08 8.37
N MET A 13 -0.07 -18.63 7.29
CA MET A 13 -0.79 -19.50 6.37
C MET A 13 -1.35 -20.74 7.07
N LEU A 14 -0.56 -21.41 7.92
CA LEU A 14 -0.97 -22.64 8.62
C LEU A 14 -1.93 -22.38 9.79
N GLU A 15 -1.96 -21.16 10.32
CA GLU A 15 -2.99 -20.73 11.28
C GLU A 15 -4.39 -20.74 10.62
N ILE A 16 -4.48 -20.43 9.33
CA ILE A 16 -5.74 -20.40 8.57
C ILE A 16 -6.00 -21.72 7.83
N TYR A 17 -4.95 -22.33 7.26
CA TYR A 17 -5.01 -23.51 6.38
C TYR A 17 -4.09 -24.64 6.88
N PRO A 18 -4.41 -25.28 8.02
CA PRO A 18 -3.56 -26.29 8.63
C PRO A 18 -3.30 -27.52 7.74
N GLN A 19 -4.24 -27.85 6.85
CA GLN A 19 -4.11 -28.94 5.88
C GLN A 19 -2.94 -28.75 4.90
N LEU A 20 -2.43 -27.53 4.74
CA LEU A 20 -1.31 -27.23 3.85
C LEU A 20 0.07 -27.46 4.50
N LYS A 21 0.13 -28.02 5.73
CA LYS A 21 1.38 -28.19 6.50
C LYS A 21 2.54 -28.77 5.69
N ASN A 22 2.29 -29.85 4.95
CA ASN A 22 3.30 -30.56 4.17
C ASN A 22 3.31 -30.16 2.69
N THR A 23 2.50 -29.15 2.30
CA THR A 23 2.44 -28.69 0.93
C THR A 23 3.68 -27.86 0.60
N ARG A 24 4.28 -28.15 -0.57
CA ARG A 24 5.42 -27.41 -1.10
C ARG A 24 4.97 -26.01 -1.52
N ILE A 25 5.77 -25.00 -1.19
CA ILE A 25 5.62 -23.65 -1.75
C ILE A 25 6.56 -23.58 -2.94
N ASP A 26 5.99 -23.51 -4.15
CA ASP A 26 6.80 -23.46 -5.38
C ASP A 26 7.46 -22.08 -5.58
N TYR A 27 6.79 -21.01 -5.14
CA TYR A 27 7.25 -19.64 -5.31
C TYR A 27 6.89 -18.77 -4.11
N ALA A 28 7.80 -17.86 -3.74
CA ALA A 28 7.56 -16.84 -2.74
C ALA A 28 8.27 -15.55 -3.16
N TRP A 29 7.57 -14.43 -3.06
CA TRP A 29 8.11 -13.11 -3.36
C TRP A 29 7.48 -12.07 -2.45
N GLY A 30 8.12 -10.92 -2.41
CA GLY A 30 7.70 -9.78 -1.60
C GLY A 30 8.06 -8.51 -2.33
N GLY A 31 7.50 -7.40 -1.87
CA GLY A 31 7.74 -6.10 -2.47
C GLY A 31 7.44 -4.98 -1.49
N THR A 32 7.88 -3.79 -1.86
CA THR A 32 7.57 -2.59 -1.09
C THR A 32 6.19 -2.07 -1.51
N LEU A 33 5.36 -1.72 -0.54
CA LEU A 33 4.10 -1.04 -0.78
C LEU A 33 4.24 0.46 -0.47
N GLY A 34 3.75 1.29 -1.37
CA GLY A 34 3.46 2.69 -1.08
C GLY A 34 2.16 2.79 -0.29
N ILE A 35 2.25 3.16 0.98
CA ILE A 35 1.10 3.30 1.89
C ILE A 35 0.99 4.75 2.31
N THR A 36 -0.21 5.32 2.15
CA THR A 36 -0.57 6.67 2.57
C THR A 36 -1.13 6.66 3.99
N MET A 37 -1.12 7.82 4.66
CA MET A 37 -1.65 7.94 6.03
C MET A 37 -3.15 7.64 6.12
N ASN A 38 -3.92 8.06 5.11
CA ASN A 38 -5.36 7.83 5.03
C ASN A 38 -5.73 6.47 4.39
N ARG A 39 -4.72 5.69 3.97
CA ARG A 39 -4.85 4.40 3.25
C ARG A 39 -5.63 4.46 1.93
N MET A 40 -5.83 5.66 1.38
CA MET A 40 -6.42 5.89 0.06
C MET A 40 -5.31 6.02 -0.99
N PRO A 41 -5.59 5.67 -2.27
CA PRO A 41 -4.68 6.01 -3.37
C PRO A 41 -4.34 7.50 -3.39
N HIS A 42 -3.08 7.82 -3.66
CA HIS A 42 -2.61 9.20 -3.76
C HIS A 42 -2.55 9.62 -5.22
N PHE A 43 -3.41 10.57 -5.58
CA PHE A 43 -3.42 11.23 -6.87
C PHE A 43 -2.91 12.66 -6.68
N GLU A 44 -2.04 13.10 -7.59
CA GLU A 44 -1.48 14.45 -7.55
C GLU A 44 -1.23 14.93 -8.98
N ARG A 45 -1.63 16.17 -9.28
CA ARG A 45 -1.21 16.89 -10.49
C ARG A 45 -0.07 17.81 -10.08
N ILE A 46 1.13 17.49 -10.55
CA ILE A 46 2.35 18.23 -10.20
C ILE A 46 2.39 19.56 -10.96
N ASP A 47 2.15 19.51 -12.27
CA ASP A 47 2.03 20.68 -13.15
C ASP A 47 1.42 20.23 -14.49
N GLY A 48 0.62 21.06 -15.15
CA GLY A 48 0.06 20.77 -16.48
C GLY A 48 -0.39 19.32 -16.67
N ASN A 49 0.31 18.57 -17.53
CA ASN A 49 0.07 17.14 -17.82
C ASN A 49 1.02 16.17 -17.06
N ILE A 50 1.73 16.66 -16.04
CA ILE A 50 2.57 15.86 -15.14
C ILE A 50 1.68 15.34 -14.00
N LEU A 51 1.30 14.08 -14.11
CA LEU A 51 0.39 13.40 -13.20
C LEU A 51 1.12 12.32 -12.39
N SER A 52 0.78 12.21 -11.11
CA SER A 52 1.21 11.14 -10.22
C SER A 52 0.00 10.36 -9.72
N ALA A 53 0.08 9.04 -9.84
CA ALA A 53 -0.88 8.12 -9.25
C ALA A 53 -0.10 7.03 -8.51
N SER A 54 -0.13 7.08 -7.18
CA SER A 54 0.74 6.29 -6.32
C SER A 54 0.04 5.93 -5.01
N GLY A 55 0.76 5.34 -4.05
CA GLY A 55 0.24 5.20 -2.69
C GLY A 55 -1.04 4.36 -2.56
N TYR A 56 -1.29 3.40 -3.47
CA TYR A 56 -2.52 2.61 -3.52
C TYR A 56 -2.81 1.79 -2.24
N SER A 57 -1.89 1.73 -1.28
CA SER A 57 -2.13 1.22 0.07
C SER A 57 -2.69 -0.20 0.12
N GLY A 58 -2.30 -1.04 -0.84
CA GLY A 58 -2.76 -2.43 -0.97
C GLY A 58 -3.91 -2.65 -1.97
N HIS A 59 -4.51 -1.58 -2.51
CA HIS A 59 -5.64 -1.65 -3.45
C HIS A 59 -5.23 -1.54 -4.93
N GLY A 60 -3.93 -1.66 -5.22
CA GLY A 60 -3.37 -1.37 -6.54
C GLY A 60 -3.94 -2.25 -7.66
N VAL A 61 -4.19 -3.53 -7.41
CA VAL A 61 -4.72 -4.45 -8.44
C VAL A 61 -6.08 -3.97 -8.96
N ALA A 62 -6.97 -3.54 -8.07
CA ALA A 62 -8.30 -3.06 -8.45
C ALA A 62 -8.27 -1.60 -8.94
N MET A 63 -7.52 -0.74 -8.26
CA MET A 63 -7.63 0.71 -8.44
C MET A 63 -6.62 1.29 -9.44
N ALA A 64 -5.51 0.60 -9.75
CA ALA A 64 -4.49 1.15 -10.65
C ALA A 64 -5.00 1.26 -12.09
N THR A 65 -5.78 0.29 -12.56
CA THR A 65 -6.40 0.36 -13.90
C THR A 65 -7.34 1.56 -14.02
N MET A 66 -8.15 1.81 -12.99
CA MET A 66 -9.00 3.01 -12.90
C MET A 66 -8.16 4.28 -12.90
N GLY A 67 -7.08 4.32 -12.10
CA GLY A 67 -6.18 5.47 -12.04
C GLY A 67 -5.50 5.76 -13.38
N GLY A 68 -5.07 4.72 -14.10
CA GLY A 68 -4.50 4.85 -15.44
C GLY A 68 -5.51 5.41 -16.46
N LYS A 69 -6.77 4.98 -16.40
CA LYS A 69 -7.84 5.55 -17.22
C LYS A 69 -8.05 7.03 -16.89
N MET A 70 -8.21 7.38 -15.62
CA MET A 70 -8.38 8.77 -15.18
C MET A 70 -7.21 9.66 -15.61
N ALA A 71 -5.98 9.16 -15.53
CA ALA A 71 -4.80 9.88 -16.00
C ALA A 71 -4.84 10.10 -17.53
N ALA A 72 -5.23 9.08 -18.30
CA ALA A 72 -5.38 9.20 -19.75
C ALA A 72 -6.48 10.20 -20.15
N ASP A 73 -7.62 10.17 -19.46
CA ASP A 73 -8.73 11.11 -19.68
C ASP A 73 -8.31 12.54 -19.32
N ALA A 74 -7.59 12.72 -18.22
CA ALA A 74 -7.03 14.01 -17.81
C ALA A 74 -6.05 14.58 -18.86
N ILE A 75 -5.19 13.75 -19.45
CA ILE A 75 -4.27 14.16 -20.52
C ILE A 75 -5.04 14.57 -21.79
N ARG A 76 -6.20 13.95 -22.04
CA ARG A 76 -7.11 14.31 -23.16
C ARG A 76 -7.96 15.55 -22.89
N GLY A 77 -7.82 16.17 -21.72
CA GLY A 77 -8.58 17.36 -21.32
C GLY A 77 -9.84 17.09 -20.49
N GLN A 78 -10.12 15.84 -20.13
CA GLN A 78 -11.26 15.44 -19.27
C GLN A 78 -10.75 15.14 -17.85
N ALA A 79 -10.33 16.19 -17.14
CA ALA A 79 -9.58 16.07 -15.89
C ALA A 79 -10.44 15.87 -14.63
N GLU A 80 -11.76 16.06 -14.71
CA GLU A 80 -12.68 16.16 -13.56
C GLU A 80 -12.52 15.01 -12.55
N GLN A 81 -12.46 13.76 -13.02
CA GLN A 81 -12.34 12.59 -12.16
C GLN A 81 -10.97 12.48 -11.50
N PHE A 82 -9.90 12.81 -12.24
CA PHE A 82 -8.54 12.79 -11.71
C PHE A 82 -8.38 13.88 -10.65
N ASP A 83 -8.85 15.10 -10.96
CA ASP A 83 -8.74 16.25 -10.06
C ASP A 83 -9.61 16.07 -8.80
N PHE A 84 -10.77 15.39 -8.93
CA PHE A 84 -11.56 14.98 -7.76
C PHE A 84 -10.77 14.04 -6.85
N MET A 85 -10.14 12.99 -7.41
CA MET A 85 -9.29 12.09 -6.63
C MET A 85 -8.08 12.80 -6.01
N ALA A 86 -7.50 13.76 -6.73
CA ALA A 86 -6.38 14.57 -6.24
C ALA A 86 -6.78 15.54 -5.12
N SER A 87 -8.06 15.89 -5.00
CA SER A 87 -8.56 16.74 -3.92
C SER A 87 -8.65 16.03 -2.57
N VAL A 88 -8.49 14.70 -2.53
CA VAL A 88 -8.51 13.91 -1.29
C VAL A 88 -7.28 14.24 -0.44
N PRO A 89 -7.45 14.77 0.80
CA PRO A 89 -6.33 15.14 1.64
C PRO A 89 -5.43 13.96 1.96
N THR A 90 -4.17 14.05 1.56
CA THR A 90 -3.14 13.03 1.85
C THR A 90 -2.07 13.64 2.76
N PRO A 91 -2.28 13.62 4.09
CA PRO A 91 -1.35 14.26 5.02
C PRO A 91 0.00 13.56 5.02
N ARG A 92 1.06 14.35 5.21
CA ARG A 92 2.42 13.82 5.41
C ARG A 92 2.50 13.09 6.74
N PHE A 93 3.44 12.16 6.83
CA PHE A 93 3.70 11.45 8.08
C PHE A 93 4.14 12.44 9.17
N PRO A 94 3.60 12.37 10.41
CA PRO A 94 3.97 13.30 11.48
C PRO A 94 5.46 13.18 11.81
N GLY A 95 6.17 14.31 11.78
CA GLY A 95 7.64 14.35 11.94
C GLY A 95 8.43 13.79 10.75
N GLY A 96 7.79 13.64 9.59
CA GLY A 96 8.43 13.34 8.32
C GLY A 96 9.15 12.00 8.30
N ALA A 97 10.20 11.91 7.48
CA ALA A 97 10.96 10.67 7.29
C ALA A 97 11.66 10.19 8.57
N MET A 98 12.12 11.11 9.41
CA MET A 98 12.86 10.79 10.64
C MET A 98 11.99 10.03 11.64
N LEU A 99 10.72 10.45 11.83
CA LEU A 99 9.82 9.79 12.77
C LEU A 99 9.04 8.62 12.16
N ARG A 100 9.10 8.41 10.83
CA ARG A 100 8.34 7.35 10.14
C ARG A 100 8.61 5.96 10.67
N SER A 101 9.87 5.55 10.67
CA SER A 101 10.29 4.22 11.11
C SER A 101 10.05 3.98 12.61
N PRO A 102 10.47 4.86 13.54
CA PRO A 102 10.25 4.61 14.96
C PRO A 102 8.76 4.58 15.33
N LEU A 103 7.93 5.49 14.77
CA LEU A 103 6.49 5.47 15.04
C LEU A 103 5.80 4.21 14.48
N LEU A 104 6.22 3.73 13.30
CA LEU A 104 5.71 2.47 12.74
C LEU A 104 6.06 1.28 13.65
N VAL A 105 7.29 1.20 14.15
CA VAL A 105 7.72 0.12 15.06
C VAL A 105 6.93 0.18 16.36
N LEU A 106 6.79 1.37 16.97
CA LEU A 106 6.00 1.55 18.18
C LEU A 106 4.54 1.13 17.98
N ALA A 107 3.94 1.52 16.85
CA ALA A 107 2.58 1.11 16.51
C ALA A 107 2.47 -0.42 16.37
N MET A 108 3.39 -1.07 15.63
CA MET A 108 3.39 -2.53 15.47
C MET A 108 3.55 -3.26 16.81
N LEU A 109 4.43 -2.78 17.69
CA LEU A 109 4.61 -3.35 19.03
C LEU A 109 3.34 -3.19 19.87
N TRP A 110 2.75 -1.99 19.87
CA TRP A 110 1.50 -1.71 20.58
C TRP A 110 0.36 -2.63 20.13
N PHE A 111 0.13 -2.73 18.81
CA PHE A 111 -0.92 -3.60 18.28
C PHE A 111 -0.62 -5.08 18.52
N SER A 112 0.64 -5.52 18.39
CA SER A 112 1.00 -6.90 18.72
C SER A 112 0.81 -7.23 20.20
N MET A 113 0.98 -6.28 21.12
CA MET A 113 0.67 -6.50 22.53
C MET A 113 -0.85 -6.58 22.74
N ARG A 114 -1.59 -5.66 22.11
CA ARG A 114 -3.05 -5.62 22.19
C ARG A 114 -3.70 -6.90 21.65
N ASP A 115 -3.17 -7.49 20.59
CA ASP A 115 -3.69 -8.74 20.00
C ASP A 115 -3.44 -9.98 20.87
N ARG A 116 -2.53 -9.88 21.86
CA ARG A 116 -2.23 -10.97 22.81
C ARG A 116 -3.08 -10.91 24.10
N LEU A 117 -3.75 -9.79 24.34
CA LEU A 117 -4.65 -9.57 25.47
C LEU A 117 -6.07 -9.96 25.08
#